data_AF-A0A3C1YLN5-F1
#
_entry.id   AF-A0A3C1YLN5-F1
#
_cell.length_a   1.000
_cell.length_b   1.000
_cell.length_c   1.000
_cell.angle_alpha   90.00
_cell.angle_beta   90.00
_cell.angle_gamma   90.00
#
_symmetry.space_group_name_H-M   'P 1'
#
loop_
_entity.id
_entity.type
_entity.pdbx_description
1 polymer ?
#
loop_
_entity_poly.entity_id
_entity_poly.type
_entity_poly.pdbx_seq_one_letter_code
_entity_poly.pdbx_strand_id
1 'polypeptide(L)'
;MLNGARSEDLNSAEENVRQAESSFQTAKSDFERIKELFSTNSVSKKQYEDSESRVIITQAQYNSAKQNLQKLHRFARPEDISAAKARVDQAKAQMNLTKKQIVDSYIVAPVPGTVTYKPVEEGELIGTGATIARISRLEKVELMIYVNETELGKVKLGSHADVVIDTYPDKNYSATVIYVSPVAEFTPRNVQTKDERTKLVFGVKLEVENTNGELKSGMPADAYLK
;
A
#
# COMPACT_ATOMS: atom_id res chain seq x y z
N MET A 1 -8.78 14.94 24.05
CA MET A 1 -10.16 15.29 23.64
C MET A 1 -11.20 14.21 23.99
N LEU A 2 -10.85 13.11 24.68
CA LEU A 2 -11.80 12.04 25.03
C LEU A 2 -12.59 12.28 26.32
N ASN A 3 -12.18 13.22 27.17
CA ASN A 3 -12.70 13.35 28.55
C ASN A 3 -13.82 14.39 28.73
N GLY A 4 -14.40 14.92 27.63
CA GLY A 4 -15.55 15.84 27.71
C GLY A 4 -15.28 17.19 28.40
N ALA A 5 -16.37 17.90 28.72
CA ALA A 5 -16.34 19.08 29.58
C ALA A 5 -15.92 18.69 31.01
N ARG A 6 -15.24 19.60 31.73
CA ARG A 6 -14.80 19.34 33.09
C ARG A 6 -16.01 19.16 34.01
N SER A 7 -15.86 18.35 35.06
CA SER A 7 -16.89 18.14 36.09
C SER A 7 -17.39 19.44 36.70
N GLU A 8 -16.48 20.40 36.90
CA GLU A 8 -16.72 21.71 37.46
C GLU A 8 -17.61 22.56 36.55
N ASP A 9 -17.39 22.49 35.23
CA ASP A 9 -18.17 23.23 34.24
C ASP A 9 -19.60 22.65 34.10
N LEU A 10 -19.72 21.31 34.17
CA LEU A 10 -21.02 20.63 34.16
C LEU A 10 -21.84 20.97 35.40
N ASN A 11 -21.25 20.86 36.60
CA ASN A 11 -21.93 21.21 37.84
C ASN A 11 -22.38 22.69 37.83
N SER A 12 -21.52 23.61 37.40
CA SER A 12 -21.88 25.03 37.28
C SER A 12 -23.06 25.25 36.32
N ALA A 13 -23.07 24.55 35.18
CA ALA A 13 -24.16 24.64 34.20
C ALA A 13 -25.48 24.02 34.72
N GLU A 14 -25.42 22.93 35.47
CA GLU A 14 -26.59 22.32 36.11
C GLU A 14 -27.21 23.25 37.15
N GLU A 15 -26.40 23.89 38.00
CA GLU A 15 -26.90 24.87 38.97
C GLU A 15 -27.51 26.10 38.28
N ASN A 16 -26.94 26.56 37.17
CA ASN A 16 -27.51 27.64 36.37
C ASN A 16 -28.89 27.26 35.78
N VAL A 17 -29.06 26.03 35.31
CA VAL A 17 -30.37 25.53 34.86
C VAL A 17 -31.35 25.51 36.02
N ARG A 18 -30.94 25.00 37.19
CA ARG A 18 -31.79 24.93 38.39
C ARG A 18 -32.24 26.31 38.86
N GLN A 19 -31.34 27.30 38.85
CA GLN A 19 -31.66 28.69 39.19
C GLN A 19 -32.65 29.31 38.20
N ALA A 20 -32.43 29.12 36.89
CA ALA A 20 -33.30 29.66 35.84
C ALA A 20 -34.68 28.99 35.85
N GLU A 21 -34.75 27.69 36.14
CA GLU A 21 -35.99 26.94 36.30
C GLU A 21 -36.82 27.47 37.47
N SER A 22 -36.19 27.63 38.65
CA SER A 22 -36.85 28.21 39.83
C SER A 22 -37.41 29.61 39.56
N SER A 23 -36.65 30.44 38.85
CA SER A 23 -37.09 31.80 38.47
C SER A 23 -38.28 31.77 37.52
N PHE A 24 -38.27 30.86 36.54
CA PHE A 24 -39.39 30.66 35.61
C PHE A 24 -40.65 30.15 36.33
N GLN A 25 -40.52 29.16 37.21
CA GLN A 25 -41.66 28.62 37.97
C GLN A 25 -42.30 29.70 38.85
N THR A 26 -41.48 30.52 39.52
CA THR A 26 -41.97 31.64 40.34
C THR A 26 -42.75 32.64 39.48
N ALA A 27 -42.18 33.08 38.35
CA ALA A 27 -42.85 33.99 37.43
C ALA A 27 -44.15 33.41 36.87
N LYS A 28 -44.19 32.10 36.59
CA LYS A 28 -45.37 31.40 36.10
C LYS A 28 -46.49 31.36 37.14
N SER A 29 -46.18 30.98 38.38
CA SER A 29 -47.16 30.97 39.48
C SER A 29 -47.69 32.37 39.80
N ASP A 30 -46.82 33.39 39.73
CA ASP A 30 -47.26 34.77 39.92
C ASP A 30 -48.15 35.27 38.78
N PHE A 31 -47.84 34.92 37.53
CA PHE A 31 -48.71 35.21 36.39
C PHE A 31 -50.08 34.53 36.50
N GLU A 32 -50.13 33.26 36.92
CA GLU A 32 -51.39 32.54 37.17
C GLU A 32 -52.25 33.28 38.21
N ARG A 33 -51.64 33.72 39.32
CA ARG A 33 -52.32 34.52 40.35
C ARG A 33 -52.81 35.88 39.82
N ILE A 34 -51.97 36.59 39.07
CA ILE A 34 -52.33 37.89 38.47
C ILE A 34 -53.45 37.72 37.43
N LYS A 35 -53.45 36.64 36.67
CA LYS A 35 -54.48 36.32 35.67
C LYS A 35 -55.85 36.10 36.34
N GLU A 36 -55.90 35.39 37.46
CA GLU A 36 -57.12 35.25 38.26
C GLU A 36 -57.61 36.61 38.78
N LEU A 37 -56.73 37.40 39.39
CA LEU A 37 -57.08 38.73 39.92
C LEU A 37 -57.52 39.72 38.81
N PHE A 38 -56.98 39.58 37.60
CA PHE A 38 -57.38 40.41 36.47
C PHE A 38 -58.80 40.07 36.01
N SER A 39 -59.18 38.78 36.05
CA SER A 39 -60.54 38.34 35.73
C SER A 39 -61.60 38.88 36.70
N THR A 40 -61.20 39.20 37.94
CA THR A 40 -62.04 39.85 38.96
C THR A 40 -61.88 41.37 39.00
N ASN A 41 -61.26 41.99 37.98
CA ASN A 41 -60.96 43.43 37.89
C ASN A 41 -60.16 43.99 39.10
N SER A 42 -59.38 43.16 39.78
CA SER A 42 -58.66 43.51 41.02
C SER A 42 -57.22 44.01 40.78
N VAL A 43 -56.72 43.93 39.54
CA VAL A 43 -55.41 44.43 39.11
C VAL A 43 -55.53 45.17 37.78
N SER A 44 -54.56 46.04 37.49
CA SER A 44 -54.53 46.80 36.24
C SER A 44 -54.09 45.96 35.05
N LYS A 45 -54.50 46.35 33.84
CA LYS A 45 -54.03 45.72 32.58
C LYS A 45 -52.50 45.73 32.46
N LYS A 46 -51.84 46.80 32.92
CA LYS A 46 -50.39 46.90 32.94
C LYS A 46 -49.74 45.81 33.80
N GLN A 47 -50.25 45.58 35.01
CA GLN A 47 -49.72 44.52 35.89
C GLN A 47 -49.87 43.12 35.28
N TYR A 48 -50.97 42.87 34.57
CA TYR A 48 -51.17 41.65 33.81
C TYR A 48 -50.09 41.50 32.71
N GLU A 49 -49.94 42.50 31.84
CA GLU A 49 -48.96 42.49 30.75
C GLU A 49 -47.50 42.39 31.24
N ASP A 50 -47.17 43.06 32.36
CA ASP A 50 -45.85 42.98 33.00
C ASP A 50 -45.55 41.57 33.50
N SER A 51 -46.55 40.89 34.09
CA SER A 51 -46.39 39.51 34.59
C SER A 51 -46.29 38.49 33.45
N GLU A 52 -47.06 38.66 32.37
CA GLU A 52 -46.94 37.85 31.15
C GLU A 52 -45.55 38.00 30.53
N SER A 53 -45.07 39.24 30.40
CA SER A 53 -43.73 39.55 29.89
C SER A 53 -42.63 38.90 30.74
N ARG A 54 -42.80 38.88 32.06
CA ARG A 54 -41.85 38.22 32.98
C ARG A 54 -41.78 36.72 32.78
N VAL A 55 -42.90 36.05 32.52
CA VAL A 55 -42.93 34.62 32.16
C VAL A 55 -42.17 34.39 30.86
N ILE A 56 -42.41 35.22 29.83
CA ILE A 56 -41.74 35.09 28.53
C ILE A 56 -40.22 35.21 28.68
N ILE A 57 -39.75 36.22 29.42
CA ILE A 57 -38.31 36.45 29.65
C ILE A 57 -37.67 35.29 30.42
N THR A 58 -38.29 34.86 31.52
CA THR A 58 -37.73 33.79 32.37
C THR A 58 -37.78 32.41 31.68
N GLN A 59 -38.80 32.15 30.86
CA GLN A 59 -38.88 30.96 30.02
C GLN A 59 -37.74 30.93 28.99
N ALA A 60 -37.44 32.07 28.35
CA ALA A 60 -36.34 32.19 27.41
C ALA A 60 -34.98 31.97 28.10
N GLN A 61 -34.80 32.51 29.31
CA GLN A 61 -33.60 32.29 30.13
C GLN A 61 -33.41 30.82 30.52
N TYR A 62 -34.47 30.15 30.99
CA TYR A 62 -34.42 28.72 31.30
C TYR A 62 -34.06 27.88 30.06
N ASN A 63 -34.69 28.15 28.91
CA ASN A 63 -34.39 27.44 27.66
C ASN A 63 -32.94 27.66 27.21
N SER A 64 -32.42 28.88 27.35
CA SER A 64 -31.02 29.20 27.04
C SER A 64 -30.05 28.43 27.94
N ALA A 65 -30.29 28.42 29.26
CA ALA A 65 -29.48 27.67 30.22
C ALA A 65 -29.50 26.16 29.91
N LYS A 66 -30.68 25.60 29.61
CA LYS A 66 -30.86 24.19 29.25
C LYS A 66 -30.11 23.82 27.96
N GLN A 67 -30.15 24.69 26.95
CA GLN A 67 -29.39 24.51 25.71
C GLN A 67 -27.88 24.58 25.95
N ASN A 68 -27.42 25.43 26.86
CA ASN A 68 -26.00 25.51 27.22
C ASN A 68 -25.52 24.22 27.91
N LEU A 69 -26.29 23.70 28.87
CA LEU A 69 -25.99 22.42 29.51
C LEU A 69 -25.96 21.27 28.48
N GLN A 70 -26.92 21.23 27.56
CA GLN A 70 -26.90 20.25 26.47
C GLN A 70 -25.68 20.36 25.55
N LYS A 71 -25.16 21.57 25.30
CA LYS A 71 -23.92 21.75 24.53
C LYS A 71 -22.72 21.17 25.29
N LEU A 72 -22.66 21.34 26.61
CA LEU A 72 -21.59 20.81 27.45
C LEU A 72 -21.64 19.28 27.56
N HIS A 73 -22.84 18.67 27.58
CA HIS A 73 -22.99 17.22 27.51
C HIS A 73 -22.61 16.62 26.14
N ARG A 74 -22.63 17.40 25.06
CA ARG A 74 -22.13 16.95 23.75
C ARG A 74 -20.60 17.00 23.74
N PHE A 75 -20.00 15.95 24.30
CA PHE A 75 -18.56 15.72 24.53
C PHE A 75 -17.61 16.29 23.46
N ALA A 76 -17.90 16.03 22.19
CA ALA A 76 -17.21 16.60 21.04
C ALA A 76 -18.17 16.54 19.85
N ARG A 77 -18.07 17.49 18.92
CA ARG A 77 -18.91 17.44 17.72
C ARG A 77 -18.51 16.21 16.89
N PRO A 78 -19.45 15.48 16.25
CA PRO A 78 -19.11 14.33 15.42
C PRO A 78 -18.03 14.64 14.38
N GLU A 79 -18.00 15.88 13.88
CA GLU A 79 -17.00 16.38 12.93
C GLU A 79 -15.60 16.45 13.57
N ASP A 80 -15.49 16.88 14.83
CA ASP A 80 -14.21 16.94 15.55
C ASP A 80 -13.65 15.53 15.80
N ILE A 81 -14.52 14.58 16.17
CA ILE A 81 -14.16 13.17 16.36
C ILE A 81 -13.70 12.57 15.03
N SER A 82 -14.44 12.82 13.95
CA SER A 82 -14.08 12.36 12.60
C SER A 82 -12.73 12.92 12.16
N ALA A 83 -12.50 14.22 12.34
CA ALA A 83 -11.22 14.87 12.03
C ALA A 83 -10.06 14.35 12.89
N ALA A 84 -10.30 14.04 14.17
CA ALA A 84 -9.29 13.42 15.03
C ALA A 84 -8.95 11.98 14.59
N LYS A 85 -9.95 11.18 14.21
CA LYS A 85 -9.74 9.84 13.65
C LYS A 85 -8.95 9.89 12.35
N ALA A 86 -9.31 10.78 11.43
CA ALA A 86 -8.59 10.99 10.19
C ALA A 86 -7.11 11.37 10.43
N ARG A 87 -6.82 12.21 11.42
CA ARG A 87 -5.44 12.54 11.82
C ARG A 87 -4.67 11.34 12.36
N VAL A 88 -5.32 10.49 13.15
CA VAL A 88 -4.72 9.23 13.63
C VAL A 88 -4.40 8.29 12.46
N ASP A 89 -5.33 8.14 11.51
CA ASP A 89 -5.15 7.27 10.36
C ASP A 89 -4.05 7.79 9.41
N GLN A 90 -3.98 9.11 9.22
CA GLN A 90 -2.87 9.76 8.50
C GLN A 90 -1.52 9.48 9.18
N ALA A 91 -1.44 9.63 10.50
CA ALA A 91 -0.21 9.35 11.25
C ALA A 91 0.20 7.86 11.16
N LYS A 92 -0.76 6.93 11.20
CA LYS A 92 -0.50 5.50 11.00
C LYS A 92 0.00 5.21 9.58
N ALA A 93 -0.59 5.83 8.57
CA ALA A 93 -0.15 5.67 7.18
C ALA A 93 1.30 6.16 7.02
N GLN A 94 1.64 7.31 7.61
CA GLN A 94 3.00 7.83 7.59
C GLN A 94 3.99 6.90 8.32
N MET A 95 3.61 6.37 9.49
CA MET A 95 4.42 5.38 10.21
C MET A 95 4.69 4.14 9.34
N ASN A 96 3.66 3.62 8.65
CA ASN A 96 3.80 2.45 7.80
C ASN A 96 4.68 2.73 6.57
N LEU A 97 4.58 3.92 5.97
CA LEU A 97 5.46 4.35 4.90
C LEU A 97 6.92 4.37 5.35
N THR A 98 7.21 4.98 6.51
CA THR A 98 8.57 5.02 7.06
C THR A 98 9.09 3.62 7.42
N LYS A 99 8.25 2.74 7.97
CA LYS A 99 8.63 1.34 8.19
C LYS A 99 9.02 0.64 6.88
N LYS A 100 8.25 0.88 5.81
CA LYS A 100 8.56 0.33 4.49
C LYS A 100 9.89 0.87 3.96
N GLN A 101 10.15 2.17 4.09
CA GLN A 101 11.43 2.78 3.69
C GLN A 101 12.63 2.17 4.43
N ILE A 102 12.49 1.87 5.72
CA ILE A 102 13.53 1.19 6.51
C ILE A 102 13.76 -0.22 5.97
N VAL A 103 12.69 -0.98 5.71
CA VAL A 103 12.82 -2.34 5.14
C VAL A 103 13.44 -2.32 3.76
N ASP A 104 13.03 -1.38 2.89
CA ASP A 104 13.57 -1.20 1.54
C ASP A 104 15.06 -0.76 1.55
N SER A 105 15.59 -0.32 2.70
CA SER A 105 17.03 -0.06 2.88
C SER A 105 17.86 -1.34 3.05
N TYR A 106 17.22 -2.48 3.30
CA TYR A 106 17.86 -3.79 3.38
C TYR A 106 17.57 -4.58 2.10
N ILE A 107 18.59 -4.74 1.27
CA ILE A 107 18.44 -5.39 -0.02
C ILE A 107 18.79 -6.86 0.15
N VAL A 108 17.77 -7.70 -0.01
CA VAL A 108 17.86 -9.16 0.11
C VAL A 108 17.74 -9.81 -1.26
N ALA A 109 18.32 -11.00 -1.40
CA ALA A 109 18.17 -11.79 -2.61
C ALA A 109 16.70 -12.24 -2.78
N PRO A 110 16.04 -11.93 -3.91
CA PRO A 110 14.65 -12.35 -4.14
C PRO A 110 14.53 -13.85 -4.43
N VAL A 111 15.62 -14.48 -4.87
CA VAL A 111 15.70 -15.92 -5.19
C VAL A 111 17.07 -16.47 -4.79
N PRO A 112 17.16 -17.77 -4.49
CA PRO A 112 18.45 -18.46 -4.40
C PRO A 112 19.21 -18.39 -5.73
N GLY A 113 20.53 -18.29 -5.66
CA GLY A 113 21.39 -18.29 -6.82
C GLY A 113 22.79 -17.80 -6.50
N THR A 114 23.61 -17.66 -7.55
CA THR A 114 24.98 -17.16 -7.44
C THR A 114 25.06 -15.71 -7.90
N VAL A 115 25.78 -14.86 -7.17
CA VAL A 115 26.04 -13.48 -7.60
C VAL A 115 27.03 -13.49 -8.76
N THR A 116 26.58 -13.11 -9.96
CA THR A 116 27.40 -13.12 -11.19
C THR A 116 27.93 -11.75 -11.57
N TYR A 117 27.40 -10.69 -10.96
CA TYR A 117 27.84 -9.31 -11.18
C TYR A 117 27.50 -8.48 -9.95
N LYS A 118 28.45 -7.69 -9.45
CA LYS A 118 28.28 -6.76 -8.32
C LYS A 118 29.09 -5.50 -8.64
N PRO A 119 28.47 -4.47 -9.25
CA PRO A 119 29.19 -3.26 -9.66
C PRO A 119 29.32 -2.20 -8.56
N VAL A 120 28.68 -2.39 -7.41
CA VAL A 120 28.64 -1.40 -6.33
C VAL A 120 29.55 -1.85 -5.19
N GLU A 121 30.30 -0.90 -4.64
CA GLU A 121 31.14 -1.13 -3.46
C GLU A 121 30.63 -0.42 -2.21
N GLU A 122 31.14 -0.86 -1.06
CA GLU A 122 30.78 -0.28 0.23
C GLU A 122 31.23 1.20 0.30
N GLY A 123 30.34 2.06 0.80
CA GLY A 123 30.57 3.51 0.87
C GLY A 123 30.16 4.29 -0.39
N GLU A 124 29.75 3.61 -1.46
CA GLU A 124 29.26 4.26 -2.68
C GLU A 124 27.81 4.75 -2.52
N LEU A 125 27.53 5.95 -3.04
CA LEU A 125 26.17 6.51 -3.08
C LEU A 125 25.50 6.11 -4.40
N ILE A 126 24.41 5.34 -4.30
CA ILE A 126 23.65 4.89 -5.46
C ILE A 126 22.29 5.58 -5.56
N GLY A 127 21.83 5.80 -6.80
CA GLY A 127 20.47 6.29 -7.06
C GLY A 127 19.42 5.18 -7.00
N THR A 128 18.15 5.58 -6.87
CA THR A 128 17.01 4.64 -6.94
C THR A 128 17.00 3.89 -8.27
N GLY A 129 16.86 2.57 -8.22
CA GLY A 129 16.84 1.71 -9.40
C GLY A 129 18.21 1.33 -9.94
N ALA A 130 19.30 1.75 -9.30
CA ALA A 130 20.64 1.27 -9.64
C ALA A 130 20.78 -0.24 -9.42
N THR A 131 21.50 -0.91 -10.31
CA THR A 131 21.80 -2.35 -10.19
C THR A 131 22.89 -2.57 -9.15
N ILE A 132 22.57 -3.27 -8.07
CA ILE A 132 23.53 -3.56 -6.98
C ILE A 132 24.18 -4.93 -7.16
N ALA A 133 23.39 -5.91 -7.61
CA ALA A 133 23.87 -7.25 -7.90
C ALA A 133 23.00 -7.91 -8.97
N ARG A 134 23.60 -8.80 -9.74
CA ARG A 134 22.90 -9.77 -10.59
C ARG A 134 23.05 -11.15 -9.99
N ILE A 135 21.92 -11.80 -9.76
CA ILE A 135 21.86 -13.17 -9.27
C ILE A 135 21.44 -14.07 -10.43
N SER A 136 22.19 -15.13 -10.65
CA SER A 136 21.90 -16.13 -11.68
C SER A 136 21.71 -17.50 -11.03
N ARG A 137 20.67 -18.21 -11.46
CA ARG A 137 20.46 -19.61 -11.13
C ARG A 137 21.28 -20.44 -12.10
N LEU A 138 22.27 -21.15 -11.57
CA LEU A 138 23.25 -21.89 -12.36
C LEU A 138 23.05 -23.40 -12.25
N GLU A 139 22.01 -23.87 -11.56
CA GLU A 139 21.73 -25.31 -11.41
C GLU A 139 21.39 -25.96 -12.76
N LYS A 140 20.78 -25.18 -13.65
CA LYS A 140 20.50 -25.53 -15.05
C LYS A 140 20.94 -24.38 -15.93
N VAL A 141 21.56 -24.70 -17.06
CA VAL A 141 22.05 -23.70 -18.02
C VAL A 141 21.46 -23.97 -19.40
N GLU A 142 21.26 -22.91 -20.17
CA GLU A 142 20.81 -23.01 -21.56
C GLU A 142 22.02 -22.96 -22.49
N LEU A 143 22.15 -23.99 -23.34
CA LEU A 143 23.04 -23.97 -24.50
C LEU A 143 22.21 -23.62 -25.74
N MET A 144 22.63 -22.58 -26.47
CA MET A 144 22.08 -22.25 -27.78
C MET A 144 23.00 -22.84 -28.85
N ILE A 145 22.45 -23.69 -29.71
CA ILE A 145 23.14 -24.18 -30.91
C ILE A 145 22.39 -23.73 -32.16
N TYR A 146 23.09 -23.72 -33.29
CA TYR A 146 22.53 -23.38 -34.58
C TYR A 146 22.57 -24.60 -35.49
N VAL A 147 21.41 -25.08 -35.91
CA VAL A 147 21.26 -26.28 -36.73
C VAL A 147 20.85 -25.88 -38.14
N ASN A 148 21.50 -26.44 -39.16
CA ASN A 148 21.14 -26.20 -40.57
C ASN A 148 19.74 -26.76 -40.88
N GLU A 149 19.02 -26.12 -41.80
CA GLU A 149 17.69 -26.57 -42.26
C GLU A 149 17.65 -28.07 -42.63
N THR A 150 18.68 -28.57 -43.31
CA THR A 150 18.77 -29.98 -43.75
C THR A 150 18.81 -30.98 -42.60
N GLU A 151 19.31 -30.58 -41.43
CA GLU A 151 19.43 -31.43 -40.23
C GLU A 151 18.30 -31.17 -39.23
N LEU A 152 17.57 -30.05 -39.38
CA LEU A 152 16.50 -29.64 -38.46
C LEU A 152 15.40 -30.71 -38.32
N GLY A 153 15.07 -31.42 -39.39
CA GLY A 153 14.06 -32.48 -39.38
C GLY A 153 14.37 -33.65 -38.42
N LYS A 154 15.62 -33.79 -37.98
CA LYS A 154 16.04 -34.78 -36.99
C LYS A 154 15.89 -34.26 -35.54
N VAL A 155 15.78 -32.95 -35.34
CA VAL A 155 15.70 -32.33 -34.03
C VAL A 155 14.24 -32.24 -33.59
N LYS A 156 13.89 -32.94 -32.51
CA LYS A 156 12.54 -32.85 -31.91
C LYS A 156 12.60 -32.24 -30.52
N LEU A 157 11.57 -31.46 -30.19
CA LEU A 157 11.36 -30.96 -28.83
C LEU A 157 11.30 -32.14 -27.85
N GLY A 158 12.04 -32.03 -26.74
CA GLY A 158 12.17 -33.09 -25.74
C GLY A 158 13.22 -34.16 -26.03
N SER A 159 13.92 -34.10 -27.17
CA SER A 159 14.99 -35.06 -27.47
C SER A 159 16.19 -34.87 -26.56
N HIS A 160 16.89 -35.97 -26.25
CA HIS A 160 18.12 -35.95 -25.47
C HIS A 160 19.33 -35.62 -26.34
N ALA A 161 20.29 -34.93 -25.75
CA ALA A 161 21.56 -34.62 -26.36
C ALA A 161 22.68 -34.74 -25.34
N ASP A 162 23.90 -35.00 -25.82
CA ASP A 162 25.10 -34.91 -25.00
C ASP A 162 25.82 -33.61 -25.33
N VAL A 163 26.20 -32.86 -24.30
CA VAL A 163 26.97 -31.62 -24.43
C VAL A 163 28.40 -31.85 -23.95
N VAL A 164 29.37 -31.36 -24.71
CA VAL A 164 30.80 -31.39 -24.36
C VAL A 164 31.34 -29.98 -24.40
N ILE A 165 32.25 -29.67 -23.47
CA ILE A 165 32.94 -28.37 -23.42
C ILE A 165 34.44 -28.57 -23.53
N ASP A 166 35.12 -27.61 -24.15
CA ASP A 166 36.57 -27.66 -24.38
C ASP A 166 37.38 -27.82 -23.08
N THR A 167 36.85 -27.31 -21.96
CA THR A 167 37.51 -27.38 -20.65
C THR A 167 37.53 -28.81 -20.08
N TYR A 168 36.53 -29.63 -20.42
CA TYR A 168 36.39 -31.01 -19.95
C TYR A 168 36.00 -31.93 -21.12
N PRO A 169 36.92 -32.23 -22.04
CA PRO A 169 36.61 -32.95 -23.28
C PRO A 169 36.13 -34.39 -23.05
N ASP A 170 36.52 -35.01 -21.93
CA ASP A 170 36.13 -36.38 -21.57
C ASP A 170 34.81 -36.46 -20.79
N LYS A 171 34.13 -35.33 -20.57
CA LYS A 171 32.90 -35.26 -19.76
C LYS A 171 31.72 -34.85 -20.60
N ASN A 172 30.70 -35.71 -20.61
CA ASN A 172 29.42 -35.44 -21.25
C ASN A 172 28.42 -34.91 -20.23
N TYR A 173 27.75 -33.83 -20.58
CA TYR A 173 26.64 -33.26 -19.81
C TYR A 173 25.33 -33.62 -20.51
N SER A 174 24.41 -34.23 -19.75
CA SER A 174 23.09 -34.57 -20.29
C SER A 174 22.28 -33.32 -20.53
N ALA A 175 21.70 -33.21 -21.72
CA ALA A 175 20.88 -32.07 -22.12
C ALA A 175 19.57 -32.51 -22.77
N THR A 176 18.57 -31.63 -22.75
CA THR A 176 17.28 -31.85 -23.40
C THR A 176 16.92 -30.65 -24.27
N VAL A 177 16.45 -30.91 -25.48
CA VAL A 177 15.96 -29.86 -26.38
C VAL A 177 14.68 -29.26 -25.81
N ILE A 178 14.72 -27.99 -25.40
CA ILE A 178 13.58 -27.28 -24.81
C ILE A 178 12.94 -26.26 -25.76
N TYR A 179 13.62 -25.93 -26.86
CA TYR A 179 13.11 -25.00 -27.85
C TYR A 179 13.77 -25.19 -29.21
N VAL A 180 12.98 -25.10 -30.27
CA VAL A 180 13.43 -25.04 -31.66
C VAL A 180 12.79 -23.80 -32.28
N SER A 181 13.61 -22.88 -32.79
CA SER A 181 13.12 -21.65 -33.40
C SER A 181 12.25 -21.95 -34.63
N PRO A 182 11.06 -21.34 -34.77
CA PRO A 182 10.25 -21.47 -35.98
C PRO A 182 10.74 -20.56 -37.13
N VAL A 183 11.69 -19.66 -36.85
CA VAL A 183 12.24 -18.69 -37.81
C VAL A 183 13.72 -18.97 -38.01
N ALA A 184 14.14 -19.03 -39.28
CA ALA A 184 15.53 -19.15 -39.64
C ALA A 184 16.27 -17.82 -39.46
N GLU A 185 17.50 -17.91 -38.97
CA GLU A 185 18.43 -16.80 -38.80
C GLU A 185 19.61 -16.96 -39.78
N PHE A 186 20.21 -15.84 -40.17
CA PHE A 186 21.49 -15.89 -40.88
C PHE A 186 22.59 -16.23 -39.88
N THR A 187 23.48 -17.15 -40.23
CA THR A 187 24.62 -17.52 -39.38
C THR A 187 25.40 -16.26 -38.98
N PRO A 188 25.54 -15.92 -37.68
CA PRO A 188 26.25 -14.72 -37.25
C PRO A 188 27.77 -14.95 -37.35
N ARG A 189 28.32 -14.94 -38.56
CA ARG A 189 29.77 -14.87 -38.83
C ARG A 189 30.06 -13.84 -39.91
N ASN A 190 31.22 -13.17 -39.80
CA ASN A 190 31.82 -12.45 -40.92
C ASN A 190 32.33 -13.49 -41.94
N VAL A 191 31.56 -13.75 -42.99
CA VAL A 191 31.91 -14.67 -44.08
C VAL A 191 32.29 -13.91 -45.35
N GLN A 192 33.40 -14.32 -45.99
CA GLN A 192 34.02 -13.64 -47.14
C GLN A 192 33.54 -14.16 -48.51
N THR A 193 32.82 -15.29 -48.56
CA THR A 193 32.33 -15.89 -49.82
C THR A 193 30.81 -15.81 -49.96
N LYS A 194 30.30 -15.71 -51.20
CA LYS A 194 28.85 -15.60 -51.48
C LYS A 194 28.04 -16.81 -51.04
N ASP A 195 28.61 -18.02 -51.13
CA ASP A 195 27.92 -19.28 -50.83
C ASP A 195 27.79 -19.57 -49.32
N GLU A 196 28.64 -18.96 -48.49
CA GLU A 196 28.55 -19.06 -47.03
C GLU A 196 27.54 -18.08 -46.44
N ARG A 197 27.13 -17.04 -47.20
CA ARG A 197 26.23 -15.97 -46.77
C ARG A 197 24.75 -16.36 -46.76
N THR A 198 24.39 -17.53 -47.32
CA THR A 198 22.99 -17.94 -47.60
C THR A 198 22.52 -19.19 -46.85
N LYS A 199 23.32 -19.75 -45.93
CA LYS A 199 22.86 -20.89 -45.11
C LYS A 199 21.95 -20.39 -43.99
N LEU A 200 20.67 -20.73 -44.11
CA LEU A 200 19.67 -20.54 -43.06
C LEU A 200 19.94 -21.53 -41.93
N VAL A 201 20.10 -21.01 -40.72
CA VAL A 201 20.25 -21.81 -39.51
C VAL A 201 19.07 -21.56 -38.58
N PHE A 202 18.71 -22.57 -37.81
CA PHE A 202 17.65 -22.47 -36.81
C PHE A 202 18.27 -22.58 -35.42
N GLY A 203 17.96 -21.61 -34.56
CA GLY A 203 18.37 -21.64 -33.16
C GLY A 203 17.65 -22.75 -32.40
N VAL A 204 18.40 -23.63 -31.74
CA VAL A 204 17.90 -24.69 -30.89
C VAL A 204 18.46 -24.49 -29.49
N LYS A 205 17.58 -24.44 -28.48
CA LYS A 205 18.00 -24.35 -27.08
C LYS A 205 17.95 -25.71 -26.42
N LEU A 206 19.03 -26.02 -25.71
CA LEU A 206 19.17 -27.20 -24.88
C LEU A 206 19.28 -26.77 -23.42
N GLU A 207 18.48 -27.37 -22.55
CA GLU A 207 18.66 -27.28 -21.11
C GLU A 207 19.68 -28.33 -20.67
N VAL A 208 20.75 -27.90 -20.00
CA VAL A 208 21.84 -28.75 -19.52
C VAL A 208 21.85 -28.73 -18.00
N GLU A 209 21.86 -29.89 -17.38
CA GLU A 209 22.00 -30.01 -15.92
C GLU A 209 23.43 -29.62 -15.50
N ASN A 210 23.56 -28.68 -14.57
CA ASN A 210 24.83 -28.15 -14.10
C ASN A 210 25.01 -28.39 -12.59
N THR A 211 24.84 -29.64 -12.19
CA THR A 211 24.84 -30.07 -10.77
C THR A 211 26.14 -29.74 -10.04
N ASN A 212 27.27 -29.73 -10.75
CA ASN A 212 28.58 -29.41 -10.17
C ASN A 212 28.98 -27.92 -10.32
N GLY A 213 28.15 -27.09 -10.97
CA GLY A 213 28.45 -25.66 -11.19
C GLY A 213 29.63 -25.40 -12.14
N GLU A 214 30.01 -26.39 -12.96
CA GLU A 214 31.16 -26.32 -13.87
C GLU A 214 30.86 -25.48 -15.12
N LEU A 215 29.60 -25.50 -15.58
CA LEU A 215 29.15 -24.77 -16.76
C LEU A 215 28.89 -23.30 -16.39
N LYS A 216 29.49 -22.38 -17.15
CA LYS A 216 29.35 -20.93 -16.96
C LYS A 216 28.83 -20.27 -18.24
N SER A 217 28.14 -19.15 -18.07
CA SER A 217 27.68 -18.34 -19.20
C SER A 217 28.87 -17.89 -20.06
N GLY A 218 28.76 -18.05 -21.37
CA GLY A 218 29.78 -17.67 -22.34
C GLY A 218 30.80 -18.76 -22.67
N MET A 219 30.74 -19.94 -22.04
CA MET A 219 31.57 -21.08 -22.44
C MET A 219 31.11 -21.63 -23.81
N PRO A 220 32.04 -21.86 -24.76
CA PRO A 220 31.72 -22.61 -25.97
C PRO A 220 31.46 -24.08 -25.60
N ALA A 221 30.51 -24.69 -26.31
CA ALA A 221 30.15 -26.09 -26.12
C ALA A 221 29.65 -26.67 -27.44
N ASP A 222 29.92 -27.95 -27.64
CA ASP A 222 29.39 -28.74 -28.74
C ASP A 222 28.25 -29.63 -28.23
N ALA A 223 27.21 -29.80 -29.05
CA ALA A 223 26.07 -30.66 -28.73
C ALA A 223 25.90 -31.77 -29.77
N TYR A 224 25.76 -32.99 -29.28
CA TYR A 224 25.53 -34.19 -30.08
C TYR A 224 24.08 -34.64 -29.85
N LEU A 225 23.23 -34.40 -30.85
CA LEU A 225 21.81 -34.75 -30.83
C LEU A 225 21.63 -36.25 -31.12
N LYS A 226 20.77 -36.92 -30.34
CA LYS A 226 20.47 -38.35 -30.48
C LYS A 226 19.16 -38.61 -31.23
#